data_AF-A0AAN8WXZ4-F1
#
_entry.id   AF-A0AAN8WXZ4-F1
#
_cell.length_a   1.000
_cell.length_b   1.000
_cell.length_c   1.000
_cell.angle_alpha   90.00
_cell.angle_beta   90.00
_cell.angle_gamma   90.00
#
_symmetry.space_group_name_H-M   'P 1'
#
loop_
_entity.id
_entity.type
_entity.pdbx_description
1 polymer ?
#
loop_
_entity_poly.entity_id
_entity_poly.type
_entity_poly.pdbx_seq_one_letter_code
_entity_poly.pdbx_strand_id
1 'polypeptide(L)'
;MEKTTSEDSEYINGLILEYLDWAGLEGAAEHFASSCKERGILISQDGAKTNYSQEVESFGTELLAQFDAGQGAKFFKIWKDLKDGFKSQKRDYPEEGAPTRSSSLDHPSASASDLDTLTLEFYLHIYFATLPLRHGHDQDHTIAMKVFGQFLKACPSNVGSVQELLPFYALPYIPDPVSHPTFAQIFKDEWVRDLRLRLSTWVAKRQNVSLPTIFTHLRKLRQHSSSVGATLLAQESAASAVRGQRTLRRRLQSLNEDYQKLIGVSWELTQALEAAVRGERVDLEATLAACTHRYPELFSLTLTADTSAGPASILLESMQRCERRPGGANAHLPALDFERVRTDLGTAPETHVLLLLQALRHRITRVTSGSTRNAVITSYARNDVLGARGRCRSWQRIAKALTNPHHQLLAQTAARLINALTAFNAGRSYLATEEASTMLLKALNVEQPDPACTDMVLAALQKLSIRDEVQTALIRDGCVEWLANTLGKTRTLPPYTQEYAAALLMNLTLRTAGRARCVPLAPMLLPALTQLLATVPSH
;
A
#
# COMPACT_ATOMS: atom_id res chain seq x y z
N MET A 1 -8.76 37.35 10.22
CA MET A 1 -9.83 37.04 9.26
C MET A 1 -10.27 38.36 8.65
N GLU A 2 -9.58 38.79 7.60
CA GLU A 2 -10.03 39.93 6.78
C GLU A 2 -11.16 39.44 5.86
N LYS A 3 -12.25 40.22 5.79
CA LYS A 3 -13.33 39.97 4.83
C LYS A 3 -12.77 40.24 3.44
N THR A 4 -12.60 39.19 2.62
CA THR A 4 -12.41 39.34 1.17
C THR A 4 -13.58 40.14 0.62
N THR A 5 -13.28 41.22 -0.10
CA THR A 5 -14.28 42.13 -0.68
C THR A 5 -15.00 41.43 -1.85
N SER A 6 -16.18 41.92 -2.25
CA SER A 6 -16.93 41.35 -3.39
C SER A 6 -16.06 41.30 -4.66
N GLU A 7 -15.27 42.35 -4.88
CA GLU A 7 -14.38 42.49 -6.04
C GLU A 7 -13.27 41.42 -6.08
N ASP A 8 -12.70 41.06 -4.93
CA ASP A 8 -11.70 39.97 -4.85
C ASP A 8 -12.30 38.63 -5.25
N SER A 9 -13.55 38.38 -4.86
CA SER A 9 -14.25 37.13 -5.18
C SER A 9 -14.57 37.02 -6.66
N GLU A 10 -14.95 38.13 -7.30
CA GLU A 10 -15.25 38.21 -8.73
C GLU A 10 -13.99 38.02 -9.58
N TYR A 11 -12.85 38.55 -9.13
CA TYR A 11 -11.55 38.34 -9.75
C TYR A 11 -11.08 36.89 -9.67
N ILE A 12 -11.19 36.26 -8.49
CA ILE A 12 -10.82 34.85 -8.28
C ILE A 12 -11.68 33.93 -9.16
N ASN A 13 -12.98 34.19 -9.29
CA ASN A 13 -13.85 33.40 -10.16
C ASN A 13 -13.44 33.50 -11.63
N GLY A 14 -12.95 34.68 -12.08
CA GLY A 14 -12.37 34.86 -13.41
C GLY A 14 -11.12 34.01 -13.62
N LEU A 15 -10.22 33.96 -12.63
CA LEU A 15 -9.01 33.11 -12.67
C LEU A 15 -9.33 31.61 -12.70
N ILE A 16 -10.40 31.19 -12.03
CA ILE A 16 -10.85 29.80 -12.03
C ILE A 16 -11.37 29.41 -13.42
N LEU A 17 -12.14 30.27 -14.07
CA LEU A 17 -12.63 30.02 -15.42
C LEU A 17 -11.50 29.96 -16.44
N GLU A 18 -10.55 30.90 -16.38
CA GLU A 18 -9.35 30.90 -17.22
C GLU A 18 -8.55 29.58 -17.07
N TYR A 19 -8.43 29.07 -15.84
CA TYR A 19 -7.77 27.80 -15.58
C TYR A 19 -8.54 26.60 -16.14
N LEU A 20 -9.87 26.58 -15.99
CA LEU A 20 -10.71 25.49 -16.50
C LEU A 20 -10.71 25.43 -18.03
N ASP A 21 -10.75 26.60 -18.68
CA ASP A 21 -10.62 26.75 -20.13
C ASP A 21 -9.26 26.27 -20.62
N TRP A 22 -8.17 26.74 -20.00
CA TRP A 22 -6.82 26.28 -20.32
C TRP A 22 -6.60 24.78 -20.07
N ALA A 23 -7.28 24.21 -19.06
CA ALA A 23 -7.21 22.79 -18.75
C ALA A 23 -8.04 21.90 -19.71
N GLY A 24 -8.74 22.50 -20.68
CA GLY A 24 -9.60 21.79 -21.63
C GLY A 24 -10.85 21.18 -20.97
N LEU A 25 -11.29 21.74 -19.83
CA LEU A 25 -12.44 21.24 -19.07
C LEU A 25 -13.70 22.06 -19.41
N GLU A 26 -14.07 22.11 -20.69
CA GLU A 26 -15.15 22.95 -21.21
C GLU A 26 -16.48 22.73 -20.46
N GLY A 27 -16.90 21.47 -20.26
CA GLY A 27 -18.12 21.15 -19.50
C GLY A 27 -18.06 21.56 -18.02
N ALA A 28 -16.88 21.56 -17.41
CA ALA A 28 -16.71 22.05 -16.04
C ALA A 28 -16.71 23.58 -15.98
N ALA A 29 -16.14 24.25 -16.99
CA ALA A 29 -16.19 25.70 -17.15
C ALA A 29 -17.64 26.17 -17.34
N GLU A 30 -18.42 25.51 -18.19
CA GLU A 30 -19.84 25.80 -18.43
C GLU A 30 -20.69 25.61 -17.18
N HIS A 31 -20.50 24.49 -16.47
CA HIS A 31 -21.21 24.23 -15.22
C HIS A 31 -20.83 25.22 -14.12
N PHE A 32 -19.55 25.59 -14.03
CA PHE A 32 -19.07 26.60 -13.08
C PHE A 32 -19.67 27.98 -13.39
N ALA A 33 -19.63 28.42 -14.65
CA ALA A 33 -20.24 29.68 -15.09
C ALA A 33 -21.75 29.71 -14.83
N SER A 34 -22.44 28.60 -15.12
CA SER A 34 -23.90 28.46 -14.88
C SER A 34 -24.23 28.50 -13.39
N SER A 35 -23.48 27.78 -12.56
CA SER A 35 -23.68 27.78 -11.10
C SER A 35 -23.36 29.15 -10.47
N CYS A 36 -22.38 29.90 -10.98
CA CYS A 36 -22.12 31.28 -10.56
C CYS A 36 -23.29 32.21 -10.93
N LYS A 37 -23.82 32.08 -12.16
CA LYS A 37 -24.96 32.85 -12.65
C LYS A 37 -26.24 32.58 -11.86
N GLU A 38 -26.55 31.32 -11.57
CA GLU A 38 -27.72 30.92 -10.77
C GLU A 38 -27.67 31.45 -9.33
N ARG A 39 -26.47 31.60 -8.78
CA ARG A 39 -26.23 32.13 -7.43
C ARG A 39 -26.04 33.65 -7.38
N GLY A 40 -26.16 34.33 -8.53
CA GLY A 40 -25.97 35.79 -8.62
C GLY A 40 -24.54 36.26 -8.36
N ILE A 41 -23.54 35.40 -8.55
CA ILE A 41 -22.12 35.70 -8.33
C ILE A 41 -21.53 36.24 -9.64
N LEU A 42 -20.97 37.45 -9.60
CA LEU A 42 -20.33 38.09 -10.75
C LEU A 42 -18.93 37.49 -11.02
N ILE A 43 -18.51 37.55 -12.28
CA ILE A 43 -17.23 37.04 -12.76
C ILE A 43 -16.54 38.17 -13.51
N SER A 44 -15.32 38.53 -13.09
CA SER A 44 -14.58 39.62 -13.72
C SER A 44 -14.02 39.20 -15.09
N GLN A 45 -14.19 40.08 -16.09
CA GLN A 45 -13.61 39.92 -17.44
C GLN A 45 -12.14 40.35 -17.53
N ASP A 46 -11.61 41.06 -16.52
CA ASP A 46 -10.20 41.51 -16.53
C ASP A 46 -9.21 40.39 -16.20
N GLY A 47 -9.66 39.30 -15.57
CA GLY A 47 -8.85 38.08 -15.42
C GLY A 47 -8.61 37.32 -16.73
N ALA A 48 -9.33 37.68 -17.81
CA ALA A 48 -9.28 37.00 -19.11
C ALA A 48 -8.43 37.73 -20.17
N LYS A 49 -7.78 38.86 -19.83
CA LYS A 49 -6.94 39.60 -20.78
C LYS A 49 -5.50 39.10 -20.77
N THR A 50 -5.08 38.75 -21.98
CA THR A 50 -3.88 38.03 -22.39
C THR A 50 -2.57 38.76 -22.10
N ASN A 51 -1.94 38.51 -20.94
CA ASN A 51 -0.50 38.80 -20.71
C ASN A 51 0.39 37.55 -20.94
N TYR A 52 -0.05 36.66 -21.84
CA TYR A 52 0.36 35.26 -21.92
C TYR A 52 1.77 34.98 -22.48
N SER A 53 2.44 35.95 -23.11
CA SER A 53 3.73 35.70 -23.79
C SER A 53 4.97 36.11 -22.99
N GLN A 54 4.92 37.21 -22.22
CA GLN A 54 6.13 37.80 -21.61
C GLN A 54 6.69 36.99 -20.43
N GLU A 55 5.84 36.31 -19.66
CA GLU A 55 6.31 35.58 -18.47
C GLU A 55 6.93 34.21 -18.84
N VAL A 56 6.45 33.50 -19.88
CA VAL A 56 7.02 32.20 -20.34
C VAL A 56 8.45 32.36 -20.88
N GLU A 57 8.74 33.46 -21.58
CA GLU A 57 10.11 33.82 -21.96
C GLU A 57 10.99 34.08 -20.73
N SER A 58 10.48 34.73 -19.69
CA SER A 58 11.18 34.91 -18.41
C SER A 58 11.44 33.59 -17.68
N PHE A 59 10.52 32.62 -17.77
CA PHE A 59 10.64 31.30 -17.14
C PHE A 59 11.70 30.44 -17.82
N GLY A 60 11.71 30.42 -19.16
CA GLY A 60 12.71 29.71 -19.95
C GLY A 60 14.11 30.29 -19.78
N THR A 61 14.23 31.62 -19.74
CA THR A 61 15.52 32.31 -19.52
C THR A 61 16.05 32.09 -18.11
N GLU A 62 15.19 32.15 -17.08
CA GLU A 62 15.57 31.83 -15.70
C GLU A 62 16.01 30.37 -15.54
N LEU A 63 15.31 29.41 -16.16
CA LEU A 63 15.71 28.00 -16.14
C LEU A 63 17.10 27.79 -16.76
N LEU A 64 17.37 28.43 -17.89
CA LEU A 64 18.68 28.39 -18.55
C LEU A 64 19.77 29.08 -17.72
N ALA A 65 19.46 30.18 -17.04
CA ALA A 65 20.37 30.88 -16.14
C ALA A 65 20.74 30.02 -14.92
N GLN A 66 19.78 29.30 -14.32
CA GLN A 66 20.04 28.39 -13.21
C GLN A 66 20.85 27.16 -13.64
N PHE A 67 20.70 26.71 -14.88
CA PHE A 67 21.56 25.67 -15.47
C PHE A 67 23.01 26.14 -15.60
N ASP A 68 23.22 27.36 -16.12
CA ASP A 68 24.55 27.95 -16.28
C ASP A 68 25.22 28.25 -14.94
N ALA A 69 24.44 28.70 -13.95
CA ALA A 69 24.92 28.97 -12.62
C ALA A 69 25.19 27.70 -11.78
N GLY A 70 24.89 26.51 -12.31
CA GLY A 70 25.09 25.24 -11.60
C GLY A 70 24.14 25.01 -10.41
N GLN A 71 23.05 25.77 -10.31
CA GLN A 71 22.16 25.77 -9.13
C GLN A 71 21.06 24.71 -9.25
N GLY A 72 21.43 23.42 -9.13
CA GLY A 72 20.53 22.28 -9.34
C GLY A 72 19.22 22.32 -8.53
N ALA A 73 19.26 22.76 -7.27
CA ALA A 73 18.04 22.85 -6.44
C ALA A 73 17.03 23.88 -6.95
N LYS A 74 17.51 25.04 -7.44
CA LYS A 74 16.64 26.07 -8.03
C LYS A 74 16.18 25.65 -9.42
N PHE A 75 17.09 25.05 -10.21
CA PHE A 75 16.80 24.48 -11.51
C PHE A 75 15.64 23.46 -11.45
N PHE A 76 15.75 22.42 -10.62
CA PHE A 76 14.74 21.36 -10.57
C PHE A 76 13.39 21.81 -10.00
N LYS A 77 13.38 22.89 -9.21
CA LYS A 77 12.14 23.55 -8.77
C LYS A 77 11.40 24.15 -9.97
N ILE A 78 12.11 24.92 -10.81
CA ILE A 78 11.54 25.54 -12.01
C ILE A 78 11.18 24.48 -13.06
N TRP A 79 12.05 23.48 -13.25
CA TRP A 79 11.82 22.34 -14.14
C TRP A 79 10.51 21.61 -13.82
N LYS A 80 10.28 21.31 -12.53
CA LYS A 80 9.07 20.62 -12.09
C LYS A 80 7.82 21.46 -12.30
N ASP A 81 7.88 22.73 -11.93
CA ASP A 81 6.75 23.65 -12.09
C ASP A 81 6.35 23.78 -13.59
N LEU A 82 7.32 23.80 -14.52
CA LEU A 82 7.06 23.77 -15.96
C LEU A 82 6.51 22.41 -16.43
N LYS A 83 7.14 21.30 -16.03
CA LYS A 83 6.73 19.94 -16.44
C LYS A 83 5.31 19.59 -16.00
N ASP A 84 4.91 20.00 -14.80
CA ASP A 84 3.58 19.71 -14.25
C ASP A 84 2.50 20.66 -14.79
N GLY A 85 2.85 21.91 -15.12
CA GLY A 85 1.98 22.82 -15.88
C GLY A 85 1.57 22.21 -17.23
N PHE A 86 2.53 21.80 -18.06
CA PHE A 86 2.21 21.33 -19.42
C PHE A 86 1.53 19.96 -19.53
N LYS A 87 1.54 19.13 -18.47
CA LYS A 87 0.82 17.84 -18.46
C LYS A 87 -0.70 17.99 -18.42
N SER A 88 -1.21 19.12 -17.94
CA SER A 88 -2.66 19.34 -17.84
C SER A 88 -3.31 19.62 -19.19
N GLN A 89 -2.54 20.10 -20.17
CA GLN A 89 -3.04 20.55 -21.48
C GLN A 89 -3.24 19.43 -22.51
N LYS A 90 -2.74 18.21 -22.24
CA LYS A 90 -2.73 17.10 -23.22
C LYS A 90 -3.80 16.03 -22.96
N ARG A 91 -4.81 16.31 -22.11
CA ARG A 91 -5.96 15.41 -21.95
C ARG A 91 -7.00 15.72 -23.02
N ASP A 92 -6.79 15.21 -24.23
CA ASP A 92 -7.91 15.01 -25.16
C ASP A 92 -8.81 13.93 -24.55
N TYR A 93 -10.04 14.31 -24.18
CA TYR A 93 -11.10 13.34 -23.88
C TYR A 93 -11.72 12.87 -25.21
N PRO A 94 -12.02 11.58 -25.38
CA PRO A 94 -12.71 11.11 -26.57
C PRO A 94 -14.16 11.64 -26.61
N GLU A 95 -14.53 12.31 -27.70
CA GLU A 95 -15.92 12.67 -28.00
C GLU A 95 -16.81 11.41 -28.03
N GLU A 96 -17.84 11.37 -27.19
CA GLU A 96 -18.92 10.38 -27.32
C GLU A 96 -19.77 10.72 -28.55
N GLY A 97 -19.46 10.12 -29.70
CA GLY A 97 -20.37 10.18 -30.85
C GLY A 97 -19.79 9.99 -32.25
N ALA A 98 -19.05 8.91 -32.53
CA ALA A 98 -18.76 8.51 -33.92
C ALA A 98 -18.73 6.98 -34.12
N PRO A 99 -19.26 6.45 -35.25
CA PRO A 99 -19.45 5.02 -35.43
C PRO A 99 -18.14 4.29 -35.80
N THR A 100 -18.05 3.07 -35.31
CA THR A 100 -17.03 2.04 -35.54
C THR A 100 -16.37 2.05 -36.92
N ARG A 101 -15.04 2.12 -36.93
CA ARG A 101 -14.19 1.43 -37.91
C ARG A 101 -13.04 0.69 -37.22
N SER A 102 -12.76 -0.46 -37.78
CA SER A 102 -11.87 -1.53 -37.36
C SER A 102 -10.39 -1.18 -37.22
N SER A 103 -9.71 -2.02 -36.44
CA SER A 103 -8.30 -2.45 -36.55
C SER A 103 -7.22 -1.72 -35.73
N SER A 104 -6.20 -2.51 -35.41
CA SER A 104 -4.94 -2.29 -34.67
C SER A 104 -5.02 -2.12 -33.15
N LEU A 105 -4.51 -3.17 -32.49
CA LEU A 105 -3.82 -3.08 -31.20
C LEU A 105 -2.77 -1.97 -31.27
N ASP A 106 -2.81 -1.02 -30.36
CA ASP A 106 -1.61 -0.37 -29.84
C ASP A 106 -1.89 0.12 -28.41
N HIS A 107 -0.95 -0.22 -27.51
CA HIS A 107 -0.89 0.32 -26.16
C HIS A 107 -0.88 1.86 -26.20
N PRO A 108 -1.32 2.58 -25.15
CA PRO A 108 -0.94 3.97 -24.97
C PRO A 108 0.56 4.00 -24.62
N SER A 109 1.41 3.84 -25.61
CA SER A 109 2.82 4.19 -25.54
C SER A 109 2.90 5.66 -25.13
N ALA A 110 3.70 5.98 -24.11
CA ALA A 110 4.07 7.36 -23.82
C ALA A 110 4.42 8.03 -25.14
N SER A 111 3.79 9.17 -25.46
CA SER A 111 4.03 9.81 -26.74
C SER A 111 5.54 10.07 -26.89
N ALA A 112 6.11 10.00 -28.09
CA ALA A 112 7.56 10.17 -28.29
C ALA A 112 8.12 11.44 -27.60
N SER A 113 7.31 12.50 -27.54
CA SER A 113 7.60 13.76 -26.84
C SER A 113 7.72 13.64 -25.30
N ASP A 114 6.98 12.71 -24.69
CA ASP A 114 7.05 12.44 -23.24
C ASP A 114 8.33 11.65 -22.90
N LEU A 115 8.71 10.68 -23.75
CA LEU A 115 9.95 9.92 -23.59
C LEU A 115 11.19 10.82 -23.78
N ASP A 116 11.16 11.72 -24.76
CA ASP A 116 12.22 12.72 -24.97
C ASP A 116 12.39 13.64 -23.75
N THR A 117 11.29 14.04 -23.13
CA THR A 117 11.29 14.90 -21.94
C THR A 117 11.86 14.16 -20.72
N LEU A 118 11.48 12.90 -20.53
CA LEU A 118 12.01 12.07 -19.45
C LEU A 118 13.50 11.76 -19.65
N THR A 119 13.91 11.52 -20.88
CA THR A 119 15.32 11.28 -21.24
C THR A 119 16.17 12.52 -21.00
N LEU A 120 15.68 13.70 -21.37
CA LEU A 120 16.35 14.98 -21.08
C LEU A 120 16.48 15.22 -19.58
N GLU A 121 15.42 14.97 -18.80
CA GLU A 121 15.47 15.08 -17.34
C GLU A 121 16.53 14.17 -16.72
N PHE A 122 16.68 12.95 -17.23
CA PHE A 122 17.69 12.01 -16.76
C PHE A 122 19.12 12.55 -17.00
N TYR A 123 19.39 13.08 -18.20
CA TYR A 123 20.69 13.70 -18.50
C TYR A 123 20.96 14.97 -17.67
N LEU A 124 19.93 15.75 -17.35
CA LEU A 124 20.06 16.91 -16.45
C LEU A 124 20.45 16.48 -15.03
N HIS A 125 19.89 15.37 -14.53
CA HIS A 125 20.27 14.83 -13.23
C HIS A 125 21.72 14.31 -13.23
N ILE A 126 22.19 13.71 -14.33
CA ILE A 126 23.61 13.32 -14.49
C ILE A 126 24.51 14.56 -14.46
N TYR A 127 24.14 15.64 -15.16
CA TYR A 127 24.91 16.88 -15.18
C TYR A 127 25.09 17.44 -13.76
N PHE A 128 24.01 17.62 -12.99
CA PHE A 128 24.11 18.15 -11.63
C PHE A 128 24.80 17.18 -10.66
N ALA A 129 24.72 15.86 -10.89
CA ALA A 129 25.45 14.87 -10.10
C ALA A 129 26.97 14.92 -10.33
N THR A 130 27.38 15.21 -11.56
CA THR A 130 28.80 15.25 -11.99
C THR A 130 29.42 16.65 -11.92
N LEU A 131 28.61 17.69 -11.76
CA LEU A 131 29.06 19.09 -11.67
C LEU A 131 30.14 19.33 -10.59
N PRO A 132 30.03 18.77 -9.36
CA PRO A 132 31.07 18.97 -8.35
C PRO A 132 32.43 18.36 -8.73
N LEU A 133 32.41 17.23 -9.43
CA LEU A 133 33.63 16.56 -9.92
C LEU A 133 34.34 17.37 -11.01
N ARG A 134 33.58 18.16 -11.79
CA ARG A 134 34.13 19.05 -12.81
C ARG A 134 34.85 20.27 -12.23
N HIS A 135 34.47 20.68 -11.02
CA HIS A 135 35.02 21.85 -10.32
C HIS A 135 35.99 21.48 -9.19
N GLY A 136 36.26 20.18 -8.96
CA GLY A 136 37.17 19.71 -7.90
C GLY A 136 36.60 19.78 -6.48
N HIS A 137 35.27 19.74 -6.32
CA HIS A 137 34.58 19.83 -5.04
C HIS A 137 34.11 18.45 -4.54
N ASP A 138 35.00 17.66 -3.94
CA ASP A 138 34.74 16.26 -3.54
C ASP A 138 33.63 16.10 -2.48
N GLN A 139 33.48 17.06 -1.56
CA GLN A 139 32.44 17.01 -0.53
C GLN A 139 31.03 17.18 -1.14
N ASP A 140 30.91 18.06 -2.13
CA ASP A 140 29.67 18.33 -2.84
C ASP A 140 29.30 17.16 -3.77
N HIS A 141 30.30 16.43 -4.29
CA HIS A 141 30.10 15.24 -5.13
C HIS A 141 29.33 14.13 -4.40
N THR A 142 29.72 13.82 -3.16
CA THR A 142 29.05 12.76 -2.37
C THR A 142 27.58 13.07 -2.13
N ILE A 143 27.27 14.35 -1.87
CA ILE A 143 25.90 14.83 -1.69
C ILE A 143 25.13 14.73 -3.01
N ALA A 144 25.74 15.19 -4.11
CA ALA A 144 25.13 15.17 -5.43
C ALA A 144 24.84 13.74 -5.93
N MET A 145 25.75 12.77 -5.71
CA MET A 145 25.50 11.36 -6.04
C MET A 145 24.45 10.71 -5.16
N LYS A 146 24.33 11.12 -3.90
CA LYS A 146 23.24 10.66 -3.04
C LYS A 146 21.89 11.17 -3.53
N VAL A 147 21.81 12.43 -3.98
CA VAL A 147 20.59 12.99 -4.58
C VAL A 147 20.27 12.26 -5.89
N PHE A 148 21.26 11.99 -6.73
CA PHE A 148 21.07 11.22 -7.96
C PHE A 148 20.61 9.78 -7.68
N GLY A 149 21.20 9.10 -6.69
CA GLY A 149 20.76 7.77 -6.28
C GLY A 149 19.33 7.73 -5.71
N GLN A 150 18.85 8.83 -5.10
CA GLN A 150 17.43 8.95 -4.72
C GLN A 150 16.52 9.14 -5.93
N PHE A 151 16.96 9.93 -6.92
CA PHE A 151 16.24 10.09 -8.19
C PHE A 151 16.10 8.75 -8.92
N LEU A 152 17.19 7.96 -9.04
CA LEU A 152 17.16 6.64 -9.69
C LEU A 152 16.16 5.67 -9.04
N LYS A 153 15.97 5.73 -7.72
CA LYS A 153 14.97 4.93 -6.98
C LYS A 153 13.54 5.37 -7.24
N ALA A 154 13.33 6.62 -7.66
CA ALA A 154 12.03 7.20 -7.97
C ALA A 154 11.75 7.27 -9.48
N CYS A 155 12.67 6.79 -10.33
CA CYS A 155 12.51 6.83 -11.78
C CYS A 155 11.35 5.91 -12.23
N PRO A 156 10.45 6.39 -13.11
CA PRO A 156 9.39 5.57 -13.68
C PRO A 156 9.94 4.51 -14.64
N SER A 157 9.31 3.32 -14.69
CA SER A 157 9.77 2.14 -15.42
C SER A 157 10.06 2.37 -16.92
N ASN A 158 9.40 3.37 -17.53
CA ASN A 158 9.55 3.72 -18.95
C ASN A 158 10.92 4.33 -19.29
N VAL A 159 11.66 4.86 -18.31
CA VAL A 159 13.04 5.37 -18.51
C VAL A 159 14.07 4.24 -18.36
N GLY A 160 13.72 3.19 -17.60
CA GLY A 160 14.55 2.00 -17.42
C GLY A 160 14.66 1.11 -18.66
N SER A 161 13.75 1.25 -19.64
CA SER A 161 13.80 0.53 -20.92
C SER A 161 14.74 1.14 -21.96
N VAL A 162 15.29 2.34 -21.71
CA VAL A 162 16.23 3.00 -22.64
C VAL A 162 17.63 2.43 -22.42
N GLN A 163 18.10 1.60 -23.36
CA GLN A 163 19.37 0.88 -23.24
C GLN A 163 20.57 1.81 -23.02
N GLU A 164 20.54 3.02 -23.61
CA GLU A 164 21.60 4.03 -23.48
C GLU A 164 21.76 4.58 -22.06
N LEU A 165 20.70 4.51 -21.23
CA LEU A 165 20.70 5.07 -19.87
C LEU A 165 21.14 4.05 -18.80
N LEU A 166 21.13 2.75 -19.12
CA LEU A 166 21.46 1.67 -18.20
C LEU A 166 22.83 1.81 -17.52
N PRO A 167 23.91 2.21 -18.21
CA PRO A 167 25.23 2.34 -17.57
C PRO A 167 25.24 3.37 -16.43
N PHE A 168 24.40 4.40 -16.49
CA PHE A 168 24.36 5.48 -15.50
C PHE A 168 23.67 5.09 -14.19
N TYR A 169 22.99 3.93 -14.11
CA TYR A 169 22.46 3.41 -12.85
C TYR A 169 23.56 2.99 -11.88
N ALA A 170 24.75 2.65 -12.40
CA ALA A 170 25.92 2.33 -11.61
C ALA A 170 26.68 3.58 -11.12
N LEU A 171 26.44 4.75 -11.74
CA LEU A 171 27.21 5.98 -11.51
C LEU A 171 27.31 6.41 -10.02
N PRO A 172 26.25 6.35 -9.17
CA PRO A 172 26.36 6.72 -7.76
C PRO A 172 27.23 5.79 -6.91
N TYR A 173 27.52 4.59 -7.41
CA TYR A 173 28.22 3.54 -6.67
C TYR A 173 29.69 3.39 -7.10
N ILE A 174 30.12 4.18 -8.08
CA ILE A 174 31.48 4.14 -8.60
C ILE A 174 32.33 5.15 -7.82
N PRO A 175 33.42 4.71 -7.16
CA PRO A 175 34.24 5.58 -6.32
C PRO A 175 34.92 6.72 -7.08
N ASP A 176 35.32 6.47 -8.33
CA ASP A 176 35.93 7.46 -9.20
C ASP A 176 35.33 7.37 -10.62
N PRO A 177 34.25 8.12 -10.89
CA PRO A 177 33.59 8.09 -12.18
C PRO A 177 34.37 8.84 -13.27
N VAL A 178 35.35 9.68 -12.92
CA VAL A 178 36.13 10.47 -13.89
C VAL A 178 37.12 9.60 -14.65
N SER A 179 37.75 8.63 -13.99
CA SER A 179 38.70 7.69 -14.60
C SER A 179 38.04 6.55 -15.37
N HIS A 180 36.72 6.38 -15.24
CA HIS A 180 36.01 5.24 -15.81
C HIS A 180 35.63 5.47 -17.29
N PRO A 181 36.04 4.60 -18.22
CA PRO A 181 35.93 4.84 -19.68
C PRO A 181 34.48 5.00 -20.16
N THR A 182 33.52 4.32 -19.52
CA THR A 182 32.10 4.41 -19.85
C THR A 182 31.50 5.80 -19.63
N PHE A 183 32.05 6.59 -18.69
CA PHE A 183 31.51 7.92 -18.35
C PHE A 183 32.34 9.06 -18.92
N ALA A 184 33.48 8.79 -19.57
CA ALA A 184 34.38 9.82 -20.09
C ALA A 184 33.68 10.90 -20.93
N GLN A 185 32.63 10.52 -21.67
CA GLN A 185 31.85 11.47 -22.49
C GLN A 185 31.08 12.51 -21.65
N ILE A 186 30.54 12.14 -20.49
CA ILE A 186 29.75 13.05 -19.65
C ILE A 186 30.59 14.06 -18.89
N PHE A 187 31.93 13.99 -19.00
CA PHE A 187 32.88 14.95 -18.43
C PHE A 187 33.45 15.92 -19.46
N LYS A 188 33.16 15.73 -20.75
CA LYS A 188 33.58 16.67 -21.80
C LYS A 188 32.70 17.94 -21.82
N ASP A 189 33.27 19.05 -22.26
CA ASP A 189 32.53 20.31 -22.44
C ASP A 189 31.57 20.25 -23.64
N GLU A 190 31.91 19.47 -24.65
CA GLU A 190 31.05 19.18 -25.80
C GLU A 190 29.69 18.60 -25.35
N TRP A 191 29.72 17.66 -24.39
CA TRP A 191 28.50 17.05 -23.85
C TRP A 191 27.64 18.05 -23.08
N VAL A 192 28.24 18.97 -22.31
CA VAL A 192 27.51 20.02 -21.58
C VAL A 192 26.86 20.99 -22.56
N ARG A 193 27.59 21.38 -23.61
CA ARG A 193 27.09 22.25 -24.67
C ARG A 193 25.90 21.63 -25.40
N ASP A 194 26.00 20.33 -25.72
CA ASP A 194 24.92 19.59 -26.37
C ASP A 194 23.70 19.43 -25.45
N LEU A 195 23.91 19.16 -24.16
CA LEU A 195 22.84 19.11 -23.17
C LEU A 195 22.14 20.46 -23.01
N ARG A 196 22.90 21.55 -22.94
CA ARG A 196 22.36 22.92 -22.91
C ARG A 196 21.54 23.23 -24.16
N LEU A 197 22.00 22.81 -25.35
CA LEU A 197 21.28 22.97 -26.61
C LEU A 197 19.98 22.17 -26.63
N ARG A 198 19.98 20.94 -26.11
CA ARG A 198 18.76 20.13 -25.96
C ARG A 198 17.77 20.78 -25.01
N LEU A 199 18.25 21.34 -23.90
CA LEU A 199 17.44 22.09 -22.95
C LEU A 199 16.86 23.36 -23.58
N SER A 200 17.66 24.17 -24.27
CA SER A 200 17.18 25.39 -24.93
C SER A 200 16.16 25.08 -26.02
N THR A 201 16.38 24.02 -26.80
CA THR A 201 15.42 23.53 -27.80
C THR A 201 14.13 23.03 -27.15
N TRP A 202 14.23 22.34 -26.01
CA TRP A 202 13.07 21.86 -25.25
C TRP A 202 12.24 23.02 -24.69
N VAL A 203 12.91 24.09 -24.23
CA VAL A 203 12.28 25.34 -23.78
C VAL A 203 11.63 26.06 -24.95
N ALA A 204 12.34 26.27 -26.05
CA ALA A 204 11.83 26.97 -27.24
C ALA A 204 10.60 26.28 -27.85
N LYS A 205 10.58 24.94 -27.89
CA LYS A 205 9.42 24.15 -28.33
C LYS A 205 8.17 24.36 -27.46
N ARG A 206 8.32 24.87 -26.23
CA ARG A 206 7.24 25.05 -25.24
C ARG A 206 6.99 26.51 -24.88
N GLN A 207 7.75 27.44 -25.45
CA GLN A 207 7.54 28.89 -25.28
C GLN A 207 6.25 29.38 -25.96
N ASN A 208 5.70 28.63 -26.92
CA ASN A 208 4.45 28.97 -27.63
C ASN A 208 3.17 28.51 -26.88
N VAL A 209 3.28 28.10 -25.62
CA VAL A 209 2.18 27.49 -24.87
C VAL A 209 1.87 28.37 -23.66
N SER A 210 0.72 29.06 -23.69
CA SER A 210 0.27 29.98 -22.64
C SER A 210 0.00 29.23 -21.33
N LEU A 211 0.33 29.84 -20.18
CA LEU A 211 0.00 29.34 -18.83
C LEU A 211 -1.06 30.26 -18.18
N PRO A 212 -1.99 29.75 -17.36
CA PRO A 212 -3.04 30.57 -16.73
C PRO A 212 -2.50 31.52 -15.67
N THR A 213 -3.18 32.66 -15.47
CA THR A 213 -2.79 33.70 -14.50
C THR A 213 -2.81 33.19 -13.06
N ILE A 214 -3.63 32.18 -12.72
CA ILE A 214 -3.63 31.57 -11.38
C ILE A 214 -2.27 30.95 -11.01
N PHE A 215 -1.53 30.41 -11.98
CA PHE A 215 -0.23 29.79 -11.74
C PHE A 215 0.82 30.83 -11.31
N THR A 216 0.74 32.04 -11.87
CA THR A 216 1.67 33.14 -11.60
C THR A 216 1.44 33.68 -10.18
N HIS A 217 0.18 33.84 -9.77
CA HIS A 217 -0.22 34.23 -8.42
C HIS A 217 0.16 33.20 -7.35
N LEU A 218 -0.09 31.91 -7.60
CA LEU A 218 0.31 30.83 -6.69
C LEU A 218 1.83 30.79 -6.49
N ARG A 219 2.61 31.10 -7.53
CA ARG A 219 4.06 31.20 -7.43
C ARG A 219 4.51 32.41 -6.60
N LYS A 220 3.93 33.59 -6.81
CA LYS A 220 4.20 34.80 -6.01
C LYS A 220 3.88 34.56 -4.53
N LEU A 221 2.77 33.88 -4.23
CA LEU A 221 2.41 33.43 -2.88
C LEU A 221 3.43 32.43 -2.30
N ARG A 222 3.88 31.44 -3.09
CA ARG A 222 4.95 30.50 -2.66
C ARG A 222 6.28 31.21 -2.40
N GLN A 223 6.61 32.24 -3.16
CA GLN A 223 7.84 33.04 -2.97
C GLN A 223 7.75 33.96 -1.76
N HIS A 224 6.59 34.56 -1.47
CA HIS A 224 6.39 35.35 -0.25
C HIS A 224 6.30 34.52 1.03
N SER A 225 5.91 33.24 0.94
CA SER A 225 5.86 32.32 2.09
C SER A 225 7.22 31.88 2.65
N SER A 226 8.34 32.34 2.06
CA SER A 226 9.69 32.10 2.60
C SER A 226 10.05 32.98 3.80
N SER A 227 9.11 33.76 4.38
CA SER A 227 9.33 34.45 5.65
C SER A 227 8.96 33.55 6.85
N VAL A 228 10.00 32.89 7.38
CA VAL A 228 10.18 32.40 8.77
C VAL A 228 9.17 31.37 9.35
N GLY A 229 7.86 31.50 9.14
CA GLY A 229 6.84 30.68 9.80
C GLY A 229 6.68 29.26 9.24
N ALA A 230 6.72 29.10 7.91
CA ALA A 230 6.55 27.79 7.27
C ALA A 230 7.80 26.89 7.41
N THR A 231 8.99 27.50 7.50
CA THR A 231 10.26 26.78 7.64
C THR A 231 10.36 26.08 8.99
N LEU A 232 9.88 26.70 10.08
CA LEU A 232 9.92 26.11 11.42
C LEU A 232 9.04 24.85 11.50
N LEU A 233 7.81 24.93 10.99
CA LEU A 233 6.86 23.81 10.96
C LEU A 233 7.31 22.68 10.02
N ALA A 234 7.88 23.02 8.86
CA ALA A 234 8.44 22.03 7.94
C ALA A 234 9.71 21.37 8.48
N GLN A 235 10.57 22.13 9.19
CA GLN A 235 11.79 21.62 9.83
C GLN A 235 11.47 20.75 11.05
N GLU A 236 10.42 21.07 11.79
CA GLU A 236 9.93 20.27 12.92
C GLU A 236 9.26 18.97 12.45
N SER A 237 8.49 19.02 11.36
CA SER A 237 7.93 17.85 10.68
C SER A 237 9.02 16.95 10.06
N ALA A 238 10.02 17.53 9.40
CA ALA A 238 11.17 16.78 8.86
C ALA A 238 12.04 16.19 9.98
N ALA A 239 12.29 16.93 11.07
CA ALA A 239 13.01 16.42 12.23
C ALA A 239 12.22 15.32 12.97
N SER A 240 10.89 15.42 13.04
CA SER A 240 9.99 14.37 13.51
C SER A 240 10.06 13.12 12.63
N ALA A 241 9.98 13.27 11.31
CA ALA A 241 10.07 12.18 10.35
C ALA A 241 11.45 11.48 10.39
N VAL A 242 12.55 12.25 10.49
CA VAL A 242 13.91 11.72 10.63
C VAL A 242 14.10 11.03 11.98
N ARG A 243 13.53 11.56 13.07
CA ARG A 243 13.50 10.87 14.38
C ARG A 243 12.70 9.56 14.32
N GLY A 244 11.57 9.57 13.62
CA GLY A 244 10.75 8.38 13.34
C GLY A 244 11.53 7.33 12.54
N GLN A 245 12.21 7.74 11.47
CA GLN A 245 13.01 6.85 10.62
C GLN A 245 14.21 6.26 11.36
N ARG A 246 14.91 7.06 12.18
CA ARG A 246 16.01 6.57 13.04
C ARG A 246 15.50 5.57 14.07
N THR A 247 14.35 5.81 14.66
CA THR A 247 13.72 4.90 15.63
C THR A 247 13.30 3.59 14.96
N LEU A 248 12.70 3.67 13.77
CA LEU A 248 12.32 2.50 12.99
C LEU A 248 13.55 1.66 12.61
N ARG A 249 14.64 2.32 12.20
CA ARG A 249 15.90 1.65 11.85
C ARG A 249 16.54 0.96 13.04
N ARG A 250 16.55 1.58 14.22
CA ARG A 250 17.02 0.94 15.47
C ARG A 250 16.15 -0.27 15.83
N ARG A 251 14.82 -0.17 15.69
CA ARG A 251 13.90 -1.30 15.93
C ARG A 251 14.11 -2.45 14.95
N LEU A 252 14.33 -2.15 13.66
CA LEU A 252 14.64 -3.16 12.66
C LEU A 252 15.98 -3.85 12.93
N GLN A 253 17.00 -3.08 13.34
CA GLN A 253 18.29 -3.64 13.69
C GLN A 253 18.20 -4.53 14.94
N SER A 254 17.49 -4.08 15.98
CA SER A 254 17.19 -4.90 17.16
C SER A 254 16.42 -6.17 16.81
N LEU A 255 15.40 -6.08 15.95
CA LEU A 255 14.62 -7.24 15.51
C LEU A 255 15.49 -8.23 14.70
N ASN A 256 16.39 -7.71 13.86
CA ASN A 256 17.33 -8.53 13.11
C ASN A 256 18.33 -9.23 14.04
N GLU A 257 18.84 -8.55 15.05
CA GLU A 257 19.70 -9.14 16.09
C GLU A 257 18.97 -10.25 16.86
N ASP A 258 17.71 -10.02 17.24
CA ASP A 258 16.90 -11.03 17.94
C ASP A 258 16.57 -12.23 17.05
N TYR A 259 16.32 -12.00 15.75
CA TYR A 259 16.10 -13.06 14.77
C TYR A 259 17.33 -13.96 14.60
N GLN A 260 18.53 -13.37 14.54
CA GLN A 260 19.78 -14.14 14.47
C GLN A 260 20.03 -14.97 15.74
N LYS A 261 19.69 -14.45 16.93
CA LYS A 261 19.75 -15.23 18.17
C LYS A 261 18.75 -16.40 18.15
N LEU A 262 17.53 -16.19 17.64
CA LEU A 262 16.53 -17.25 17.50
C LEU A 262 16.96 -18.35 16.53
N ILE A 263 17.60 -18.00 15.41
CA ILE A 263 18.22 -18.97 14.49
C ILE A 263 19.25 -19.82 15.24
N GLY A 264 20.09 -19.19 16.07
CA GLY A 264 21.09 -19.89 16.88
C GLY A 264 20.49 -20.89 17.87
N VAL A 265 19.44 -20.51 18.60
CA VAL A 265 18.72 -21.43 19.51
C VAL A 265 18.04 -22.56 18.72
N SER A 266 17.45 -22.23 17.57
CA SER A 266 16.79 -23.22 16.70
C SER A 266 17.79 -24.22 16.15
N TRP A 267 19.01 -23.79 15.81
CA TRP A 267 20.10 -24.66 15.38
C TRP A 267 20.48 -25.69 16.46
N GLU A 268 20.70 -25.24 17.70
CA GLU A 268 21.05 -26.12 18.82
C GLU A 268 19.94 -27.14 19.12
N LEU A 269 18.67 -26.71 19.09
CA LEU A 269 17.53 -27.61 19.30
C LEU A 269 17.33 -28.59 18.13
N THR A 270 17.58 -28.15 16.90
CA THR A 270 17.48 -29.02 15.71
C THR A 270 18.58 -30.07 15.71
N GLN A 271 19.80 -29.70 16.12
CA GLN A 271 20.91 -30.64 16.27
C GLN A 271 20.64 -31.67 17.36
N ALA A 272 20.07 -31.23 18.49
CA ALA A 272 19.62 -32.12 19.57
C ALA A 272 18.49 -33.05 19.08
N LEU A 273 17.52 -32.55 18.32
CA LEU A 273 16.48 -33.39 17.71
C LEU A 273 17.06 -34.40 16.71
N GLU A 274 18.02 -33.99 15.88
CA GLU A 274 18.67 -34.86 14.90
C GLU A 274 19.45 -35.99 15.58
N ALA A 275 20.18 -35.70 16.65
CA ALA A 275 20.86 -36.70 17.47
C ALA A 275 19.87 -37.68 18.14
N ALA A 276 18.73 -37.19 18.63
CA ALA A 276 17.68 -38.03 19.21
C ALA A 276 17.06 -38.97 18.17
N VAL A 277 16.82 -38.48 16.95
CA VAL A 277 16.30 -39.29 15.82
C VAL A 277 17.31 -40.36 15.39
N ARG A 278 18.62 -40.10 15.54
CA ARG A 278 19.70 -41.07 15.31
C ARG A 278 19.88 -42.09 16.44
N GLY A 279 19.11 -41.97 17.53
CA GLY A 279 19.14 -42.89 18.67
C GLY A 279 20.20 -42.55 19.72
N GLU A 280 20.83 -41.38 19.64
CA GLU A 280 21.76 -40.90 20.66
C GLU A 280 20.99 -40.39 21.88
N ARG A 281 21.54 -40.58 23.08
CA ARG A 281 20.94 -40.02 24.30
C ARG A 281 21.17 -38.51 24.31
N VAL A 282 20.09 -37.77 24.11
CA VAL A 282 20.12 -36.31 24.12
C VAL A 282 19.76 -35.80 25.49
N ASP A 283 20.73 -35.18 26.16
CA ASP A 283 20.51 -34.49 27.41
C ASP A 283 19.94 -33.08 27.14
N LEU A 284 18.64 -32.97 27.37
CA LEU A 284 17.91 -31.72 27.17
C LEU A 284 18.38 -30.62 28.13
N GLU A 285 18.86 -30.98 29.33
CA GLU A 285 19.34 -30.03 30.32
C GLU A 285 20.68 -29.42 29.90
N ALA A 286 21.60 -30.25 29.39
CA ALA A 286 22.85 -29.79 28.80
C ALA A 286 22.63 -28.93 27.54
N THR A 287 21.68 -29.30 26.68
CA THR A 287 21.34 -28.54 25.46
C THR A 287 20.77 -27.16 25.81
N LEU A 288 19.86 -27.10 26.78
CA LEU A 288 19.29 -25.84 27.26
C LEU A 288 20.31 -25.00 28.02
N ALA A 289 21.22 -25.60 28.77
CA ALA A 289 22.34 -24.90 29.39
C ALA A 289 23.28 -24.27 28.34
N ALA A 290 23.56 -24.98 27.24
CA ALA A 290 24.35 -24.45 26.12
C ALA A 290 23.64 -23.26 25.43
N CYS A 291 22.32 -23.35 25.20
CA CYS A 291 21.51 -22.24 24.69
C CYS A 291 21.49 -21.03 25.64
N THR A 292 21.37 -21.29 26.95
CA THR A 292 21.35 -20.25 27.99
C THR A 292 22.70 -19.55 28.10
N HIS A 293 23.80 -20.30 28.00
CA HIS A 293 25.15 -19.75 28.00
C HIS A 293 25.45 -18.94 26.75
N ARG A 294 24.97 -19.37 25.57
CA ARG A 294 25.27 -18.71 24.29
C ARG A 294 24.38 -17.50 24.02
N TYR A 295 23.15 -17.49 24.55
CA TYR A 295 22.17 -16.43 24.34
C TYR A 295 21.50 -15.99 25.67
N PRO A 296 22.27 -15.53 26.67
CA PRO A 296 21.76 -15.27 28.01
C PRO A 296 20.59 -14.25 28.03
N GLU A 297 20.61 -13.28 27.12
CA GLU A 297 19.58 -12.24 26.96
C GLU A 297 18.19 -12.78 26.54
N LEU A 298 18.13 -13.94 25.88
CA LEU A 298 16.85 -14.56 25.50
C LEU A 298 16.18 -15.26 26.69
N PHE A 299 16.97 -15.73 27.65
CA PHE A 299 16.51 -16.51 28.79
C PHE A 299 16.38 -15.67 30.08
N SER A 300 17.05 -14.51 30.15
CA SER A 300 16.95 -13.54 31.26
C SER A 300 15.55 -12.91 31.39
N LEU A 301 14.78 -12.80 30.30
CA LEU A 301 13.38 -12.32 30.33
C LEU A 301 12.38 -13.25 31.06
N THR A 302 12.82 -14.47 31.41
CA THR A 302 12.01 -15.44 32.17
C THR A 302 12.39 -15.56 33.64
N LEU A 303 13.46 -14.87 34.10
CA LEU A 303 14.02 -15.03 35.45
C LEU A 303 13.67 -13.89 36.43
N THR A 304 12.76 -12.97 36.07
CA THR A 304 12.36 -11.85 36.95
C THR A 304 11.14 -12.14 37.83
N ALA A 305 10.68 -13.38 37.90
CA ALA A 305 9.71 -13.83 38.91
C ALA A 305 10.43 -14.77 39.88
N ASP A 306 10.44 -14.39 41.17
CA ASP A 306 11.00 -15.15 42.30
C ASP A 306 10.77 -16.66 42.19
N THR A 307 11.72 -17.37 41.59
CA THR A 307 11.75 -18.84 41.58
C THR A 307 13.18 -19.31 41.35
N SER A 308 13.72 -20.05 42.32
CA SER A 308 15.07 -20.64 42.34
C SER A 308 15.26 -21.82 41.37
N ALA A 309 14.47 -21.90 40.30
CA ALA A 309 14.38 -23.06 39.42
C ALA A 309 15.11 -22.81 38.08
N GLY A 310 15.95 -23.78 37.67
CA GLY A 310 16.76 -23.68 36.44
C GLY A 310 15.94 -23.69 35.13
N PRO A 311 16.55 -23.34 33.98
CA PRO A 311 15.88 -23.22 32.68
C PRO A 311 15.13 -24.48 32.23
N ALA A 312 15.66 -25.66 32.55
CA ALA A 312 15.01 -26.95 32.27
C ALA A 312 13.73 -27.14 33.09
N SER A 313 13.72 -26.70 34.36
CA SER A 313 12.54 -26.74 35.21
C SER A 313 11.48 -25.76 34.71
N ILE A 314 11.86 -24.58 34.20
CA ILE A 314 10.92 -23.61 33.60
C ILE A 314 10.29 -24.17 32.32
N LEU A 315 11.05 -24.91 31.50
CA LEU A 315 10.54 -25.55 30.29
C LEU A 315 9.61 -26.73 30.61
N LEU A 316 9.98 -27.57 31.59
CA LEU A 316 9.12 -28.65 32.08
C LEU A 316 7.85 -28.10 32.74
N GLU A 317 7.97 -27.01 33.50
CA GLU A 317 6.85 -26.30 34.11
C GLU A 317 5.98 -25.58 33.06
N SER A 318 6.57 -25.07 31.97
CA SER A 318 5.83 -24.50 30.82
C SER A 318 5.07 -25.57 30.03
N MET A 319 5.68 -26.75 29.87
CA MET A 319 5.01 -27.93 29.30
C MET A 319 3.89 -28.46 30.22
N GLN A 320 4.08 -28.41 31.54
CA GLN A 320 3.04 -28.78 32.52
C GLN A 320 1.95 -27.69 32.70
N ARG A 321 2.26 -26.42 32.46
CA ARG A 321 1.31 -25.29 32.44
C ARG A 321 0.33 -25.35 31.26
N CYS A 322 0.59 -26.18 30.25
CA CYS A 322 -0.43 -26.54 29.26
C CYS A 322 -1.63 -27.29 29.88
N GLU A 323 -1.49 -27.86 31.09
CA GLU A 323 -2.56 -28.61 31.75
C GLU A 323 -3.17 -27.93 32.99
N ARG A 324 -2.56 -26.90 33.59
CA ARG A 324 -3.14 -26.21 34.78
C ARG A 324 -2.86 -24.70 34.83
N ARG A 325 -3.93 -23.90 34.98
CA ARG A 325 -3.94 -22.48 35.42
C ARG A 325 -3.86 -22.43 36.97
N PRO A 326 -3.44 -21.31 37.64
CA PRO A 326 -3.82 -19.91 37.32
C PRO A 326 -2.79 -18.79 37.62
N GLY A 327 -3.08 -17.58 37.10
CA GLY A 327 -2.86 -16.29 37.79
C GLY A 327 -1.55 -15.52 37.53
N GLY A 328 -1.62 -14.37 36.85
CA GLY A 328 -0.51 -13.40 36.74
C GLY A 328 -0.86 -12.18 35.88
N ALA A 329 -1.34 -11.12 36.54
CA ALA A 329 -1.51 -9.72 36.15
C ALA A 329 -1.52 -9.36 34.64
N ASN A 330 -2.71 -9.14 34.05
CA ASN A 330 -2.89 -8.30 32.87
C ASN A 330 -4.37 -7.92 32.71
N ALA A 331 -4.65 -6.61 32.58
CA ALA A 331 -5.94 -5.95 32.35
C ALA A 331 -7.16 -6.90 32.25
N HIS A 332 -7.90 -7.06 33.34
CA HIS A 332 -9.05 -7.97 33.42
C HIS A 332 -10.15 -7.55 32.44
N LEU A 333 -10.21 -8.21 31.28
CA LEU A 333 -11.41 -8.20 30.45
C LEU A 333 -12.53 -8.91 31.23
N PRO A 334 -13.74 -8.33 31.35
CA PRO A 334 -14.84 -8.93 32.09
C PRO A 334 -15.14 -10.34 31.60
N ALA A 335 -15.38 -11.31 32.48
CA ALA A 335 -15.76 -12.66 32.05
C ALA A 335 -17.04 -12.62 31.20
N LEU A 336 -17.12 -13.44 30.15
CA LEU A 336 -18.34 -13.60 29.35
C LEU A 336 -19.10 -14.83 29.82
N ASP A 337 -20.40 -14.69 29.96
CA ASP A 337 -21.32 -15.81 30.01
C ASP A 337 -21.60 -16.28 28.58
N PHE A 338 -20.88 -17.32 28.14
CA PHE A 338 -20.97 -17.82 26.77
C PHE A 338 -22.34 -18.44 26.45
N GLU A 339 -23.02 -19.03 27.43
CA GLU A 339 -24.35 -19.62 27.22
C GLU A 339 -25.40 -18.54 27.04
N ARG A 340 -25.32 -17.46 27.84
CA ARG A 340 -26.17 -16.28 27.64
C ARG A 340 -25.90 -15.62 26.30
N VAL A 341 -24.63 -15.43 25.92
CA VAL A 341 -24.26 -14.88 24.60
C VAL A 341 -24.86 -15.72 23.48
N ARG A 342 -24.71 -17.05 23.53
CA ARG A 342 -25.25 -17.95 22.50
C ARG A 342 -26.78 -17.90 22.45
N THR A 343 -27.43 -17.83 23.60
CA THR A 343 -28.89 -17.69 23.70
C THR A 343 -29.36 -16.36 23.08
N ASP A 344 -28.76 -15.24 23.49
CA ASP A 344 -29.11 -13.91 23.00
C ASP A 344 -28.85 -13.80 21.48
N LEU A 345 -27.76 -14.35 20.95
CA LEU A 345 -27.52 -14.43 19.51
C LEU A 345 -28.61 -15.20 18.75
N GLY A 346 -29.26 -16.18 19.39
CA GLY A 346 -30.34 -16.96 18.79
C GLY A 346 -31.70 -16.26 18.86
N THR A 347 -32.05 -15.70 20.02
CA THR A 347 -33.44 -15.31 20.34
C THR A 347 -33.66 -13.82 20.51
N ALA A 348 -32.63 -13.02 20.75
CA ALA A 348 -32.81 -11.59 21.02
C ALA A 348 -33.28 -10.80 19.78
N PRO A 349 -33.79 -9.58 19.97
CA PRO A 349 -34.08 -8.64 18.88
C PRO A 349 -32.85 -8.35 18.03
N GLU A 350 -33.02 -8.09 16.74
CA GLU A 350 -31.90 -7.89 15.81
C GLU A 350 -30.94 -6.78 16.26
N THR A 351 -31.46 -5.67 16.79
CA THR A 351 -30.66 -4.57 17.34
C THR A 351 -29.72 -5.03 18.45
N HIS A 352 -30.19 -5.90 19.34
CA HIS A 352 -29.36 -6.49 20.40
C HIS A 352 -28.29 -7.40 19.80
N VAL A 353 -28.66 -8.26 18.84
CA VAL A 353 -27.72 -9.19 18.18
C VAL A 353 -26.60 -8.42 17.47
N LEU A 354 -26.92 -7.32 16.79
CA LEU A 354 -25.95 -6.44 16.13
C LEU A 354 -24.94 -5.86 17.13
N LEU A 355 -25.42 -5.31 18.24
CA LEU A 355 -24.56 -4.76 19.30
C LEU A 355 -23.70 -5.86 19.94
N LEU A 356 -24.26 -7.05 20.14
CA LEU A 356 -23.54 -8.18 20.73
C LEU A 356 -22.43 -8.68 19.81
N LEU A 357 -22.71 -8.92 18.53
CA LEU A 357 -21.69 -9.32 17.54
C LEU A 357 -20.58 -8.25 17.42
N GLN A 358 -20.96 -6.97 17.43
CA GLN A 358 -20.02 -5.86 17.38
C GLN A 358 -19.16 -5.77 18.66
N ALA A 359 -19.75 -6.01 19.83
CA ALA A 359 -19.02 -6.06 21.11
C ALA A 359 -18.03 -7.24 21.14
N LEU A 360 -18.45 -8.42 20.68
CA LEU A 360 -17.59 -9.59 20.55
C LEU A 360 -16.41 -9.31 19.63
N ARG A 361 -16.64 -8.62 18.49
CA ARG A 361 -15.60 -8.21 17.55
C ARG A 361 -14.65 -7.18 18.17
N HIS A 362 -15.18 -6.15 18.81
CA HIS A 362 -14.38 -5.13 19.50
C HIS A 362 -13.47 -5.71 20.57
N ARG A 363 -13.95 -6.74 21.27
CA ARG A 363 -13.15 -7.46 22.26
C ARG A 363 -11.98 -8.24 21.65
N ILE A 364 -12.00 -8.51 20.35
CA ILE A 364 -10.85 -9.02 19.60
C ILE A 364 -9.99 -7.86 19.07
N THR A 365 -10.60 -6.88 18.40
CA THR A 365 -9.87 -5.89 17.59
C THR A 365 -9.33 -4.71 18.39
N ARG A 366 -9.90 -4.37 19.56
CA ARG A 366 -9.46 -3.23 20.40
C ARG A 366 -8.45 -3.60 21.48
N VAL A 367 -8.24 -4.89 21.71
CA VAL A 367 -7.21 -5.36 22.64
C VAL A 367 -5.84 -5.10 22.03
N THR A 368 -4.97 -4.38 22.73
CA THR A 368 -3.63 -4.02 22.27
C THR A 368 -2.64 -5.17 22.41
N SER A 369 -2.72 -5.92 23.52
CA SER A 369 -1.87 -7.08 23.80
C SER A 369 -2.21 -8.29 22.93
N GLY A 370 -1.21 -8.82 22.21
CA GLY A 370 -1.36 -10.03 21.39
C GLY A 370 -1.69 -11.28 22.22
N SER A 371 -1.13 -11.43 23.42
CA SER A 371 -1.40 -12.57 24.30
C SER A 371 -2.85 -12.55 24.81
N THR A 372 -3.34 -11.39 25.24
CA THR A 372 -4.73 -11.19 25.66
C THR A 372 -5.70 -11.43 24.52
N ARG A 373 -5.38 -10.95 23.30
CA ARG A 373 -6.19 -11.18 22.10
C ARG A 373 -6.31 -12.66 21.78
N ASN A 374 -5.20 -13.40 21.80
CA ASN A 374 -5.19 -14.85 21.62
C ASN A 374 -6.01 -15.57 22.69
N ALA A 375 -5.93 -15.13 23.95
CA ALA A 375 -6.72 -15.69 25.04
C ALA A 375 -8.23 -15.49 24.85
N VAL A 376 -8.68 -14.32 24.37
CA VAL A 376 -10.08 -14.04 24.03
C VAL A 376 -10.57 -14.98 22.92
N ILE A 377 -9.82 -15.10 21.83
CA ILE A 377 -10.26 -15.93 20.70
C ILE A 377 -10.26 -17.41 21.09
N THR A 378 -9.28 -17.83 21.89
CA THR A 378 -9.23 -19.19 22.44
C THR A 378 -10.43 -19.47 23.34
N SER A 379 -10.86 -18.51 24.17
CA SER A 379 -12.06 -18.68 24.99
C SER A 379 -13.33 -18.72 24.15
N TYR A 380 -13.42 -17.93 23.08
CA TYR A 380 -14.54 -17.96 22.13
C TYR A 380 -14.65 -19.32 21.43
N ALA A 381 -13.52 -19.85 20.95
CA ALA A 381 -13.43 -21.14 20.27
C ALA A 381 -13.73 -22.32 21.21
N ARG A 382 -13.21 -22.29 22.44
CA ARG A 382 -13.43 -23.35 23.43
C ARG A 382 -14.88 -23.43 23.90
N ASN A 383 -15.56 -22.29 24.00
CA ASN A 383 -16.93 -22.21 24.51
C ASN A 383 -17.98 -22.06 23.40
N ASP A 384 -17.64 -22.34 22.14
CA ASP A 384 -18.56 -22.32 20.99
C ASP A 384 -19.42 -21.04 20.96
N VAL A 385 -18.78 -19.87 21.00
CA VAL A 385 -19.46 -18.58 21.21
C VAL A 385 -20.53 -18.26 20.16
N LEU A 386 -20.38 -18.78 18.93
CA LEU A 386 -21.35 -18.59 17.84
C LEU A 386 -22.35 -19.75 17.75
N GLY A 387 -22.12 -20.86 18.46
CA GLY A 387 -22.90 -22.08 18.30
C GLY A 387 -22.60 -22.84 17.01
N ALA A 388 -21.38 -22.69 16.47
CA ALA A 388 -20.98 -23.25 15.18
C ALA A 388 -20.72 -24.77 15.23
N ARG A 389 -20.58 -25.33 16.43
CA ARG A 389 -20.41 -26.78 16.63
C ARG A 389 -21.78 -27.43 16.87
N GLY A 390 -22.45 -27.82 15.79
CA GLY A 390 -23.73 -28.51 15.81
C GLY A 390 -24.94 -27.61 15.55
N ARG A 391 -26.14 -28.12 15.82
CA ARG A 391 -27.40 -27.45 15.47
C ARG A 391 -27.82 -26.43 16.53
N CYS A 392 -27.10 -25.31 16.63
CA CYS A 392 -27.48 -24.22 17.51
C CYS A 392 -28.34 -23.15 16.80
N ARG A 393 -29.33 -22.60 17.51
CA ARG A 393 -30.19 -21.51 16.99
C ARG A 393 -29.40 -20.25 16.63
N SER A 394 -28.36 -19.93 17.40
CA SER A 394 -27.48 -18.78 17.13
C SER A 394 -26.81 -18.89 15.76
N TRP A 395 -26.22 -20.04 15.47
CA TRP A 395 -25.54 -20.28 14.21
C TRP A 395 -26.51 -20.37 13.04
N GLN A 396 -27.66 -21.01 13.23
CA GLN A 396 -28.74 -21.03 12.24
C GLN A 396 -29.24 -19.62 11.90
N ARG A 397 -29.37 -18.74 12.89
CA ARG A 397 -29.77 -17.34 12.66
C ARG A 397 -28.71 -16.58 11.87
N ILE A 398 -27.42 -16.73 12.23
CA ILE A 398 -26.30 -16.12 11.51
C ILE A 398 -26.25 -16.63 10.07
N ALA A 399 -26.35 -17.94 9.87
CA ALA A 399 -26.38 -18.57 8.55
C ALA A 399 -27.52 -18.03 7.68
N LYS A 400 -28.74 -17.96 8.24
CA LYS A 400 -29.90 -17.38 7.55
C LYS A 400 -29.69 -15.91 7.19
N ALA A 401 -29.10 -15.12 8.08
CA ALA A 401 -28.83 -13.71 7.82
C ALA A 401 -27.82 -13.55 6.67
N LEU A 402 -26.74 -14.33 6.67
CA LEU A 402 -25.71 -14.29 5.63
C LEU A 402 -26.23 -14.67 4.23
N THR A 403 -27.30 -15.48 4.15
CA THR A 403 -27.89 -15.90 2.88
C THR A 403 -29.19 -15.16 2.52
N ASN A 404 -29.62 -14.17 3.32
CA ASN A 404 -30.88 -13.45 3.09
C ASN A 404 -30.61 -11.97 2.74
N PRO A 405 -30.99 -11.51 1.53
CA PRO A 405 -30.80 -10.13 1.10
C PRO A 405 -31.46 -9.08 2.01
N HIS A 406 -32.49 -9.45 2.78
CA HIS A 406 -33.18 -8.53 3.68
C HIS A 406 -32.46 -8.27 5.01
N HIS A 407 -31.42 -9.04 5.35
CA HIS A 407 -30.68 -8.90 6.61
C HIS A 407 -29.23 -8.40 6.41
N GLN A 408 -29.02 -7.46 5.50
CA GLN A 408 -27.67 -6.98 5.12
C GLN A 408 -26.83 -6.52 6.32
N LEU A 409 -27.41 -5.77 7.25
CA LEU A 409 -26.67 -5.24 8.41
C LEU A 409 -26.22 -6.36 9.36
N LEU A 410 -27.08 -7.34 9.61
CA LEU A 410 -26.75 -8.50 10.44
C LEU A 410 -25.73 -9.41 9.74
N ALA A 411 -25.90 -9.67 8.45
CA ALA A 411 -24.96 -10.41 7.63
C ALA A 411 -23.56 -9.77 7.66
N GLN A 412 -23.50 -8.46 7.41
CA GLN A 412 -22.25 -7.70 7.39
C GLN A 412 -21.55 -7.69 8.77
N THR A 413 -22.31 -7.55 9.86
CA THR A 413 -21.77 -7.55 11.22
C THR A 413 -21.25 -8.94 11.62
N ALA A 414 -21.98 -10.00 11.27
CA ALA A 414 -21.55 -11.38 11.48
C ALA A 414 -20.29 -11.70 10.66
N ALA A 415 -20.26 -11.32 9.38
CA ALA A 415 -19.11 -11.53 8.50
C ALA A 415 -17.84 -10.84 9.04
N ARG A 416 -17.95 -9.62 9.58
CA ARG A 416 -16.81 -8.92 10.22
C ARG A 416 -16.27 -9.65 11.45
N LEU A 417 -17.14 -10.24 12.28
CA LEU A 417 -16.72 -11.04 13.43
C LEU A 417 -16.05 -12.35 12.98
N ILE A 418 -16.64 -13.04 12.00
CA ILE A 418 -16.08 -14.27 11.43
C ILE A 418 -14.70 -14.01 10.81
N ASN A 419 -14.54 -12.93 10.03
CA ASN A 419 -13.24 -12.53 9.48
C ASN A 419 -12.22 -12.22 10.59
N ALA A 420 -12.64 -11.53 11.66
CA ALA A 420 -11.77 -11.27 12.81
C ALA A 420 -11.33 -12.55 13.55
N LEU A 421 -12.20 -13.55 13.66
CA LEU A 421 -11.88 -14.86 14.24
C LEU A 421 -10.87 -15.62 13.38
N THR A 422 -11.11 -15.70 12.08
CA THR A 422 -10.31 -16.50 11.13
C THR A 422 -8.90 -15.94 10.89
N ALA A 423 -8.64 -14.69 11.29
CA ALA A 423 -7.29 -14.14 11.36
C ALA A 423 -6.35 -14.93 12.30
N PHE A 424 -6.89 -15.71 13.25
CA PHE A 424 -6.12 -16.41 14.27
C PHE A 424 -6.29 -17.94 14.18
N ASN A 425 -5.25 -18.66 14.59
CA ASN A 425 -5.21 -20.12 14.53
C ASN A 425 -6.40 -20.79 15.25
N ALA A 426 -6.69 -20.36 16.49
CA ALA A 426 -7.80 -20.90 17.27
C ALA A 426 -9.18 -20.65 16.61
N GLY A 427 -9.37 -19.48 16.00
CA GLY A 427 -10.60 -19.15 15.29
C GLY A 427 -10.74 -19.95 13.98
N ARG A 428 -9.65 -20.18 13.25
CA ARG A 428 -9.66 -21.08 12.08
C ARG A 428 -10.01 -22.51 12.48
N SER A 429 -9.39 -23.06 13.52
CA SER A 429 -9.73 -24.41 14.01
C SER A 429 -11.16 -24.52 14.52
N TYR A 430 -11.72 -23.44 15.07
CA TYR A 430 -13.10 -23.40 15.51
C TYR A 430 -14.11 -23.46 14.35
N LEU A 431 -13.82 -22.75 13.26
CA LEU A 431 -14.70 -22.62 12.08
C LEU A 431 -14.29 -23.52 10.91
N ALA A 432 -13.30 -24.41 11.08
CA ALA A 432 -12.90 -25.39 10.08
C ALA A 432 -13.90 -26.56 10.04
N THR A 433 -15.17 -26.24 9.79
CA THR A 433 -16.25 -27.21 9.61
C THR A 433 -16.81 -27.10 8.19
N GLU A 434 -17.30 -28.23 7.69
CA GLU A 434 -17.95 -28.29 6.38
C GLU A 434 -19.19 -27.38 6.34
N GLU A 435 -19.98 -27.37 7.43
CA GLU A 435 -21.17 -26.52 7.56
C GLU A 435 -20.82 -25.02 7.48
N ALA A 436 -19.74 -24.59 8.14
CA ALA A 436 -19.31 -23.19 8.12
C ALA A 436 -18.80 -22.76 6.75
N SER A 437 -17.96 -23.58 6.11
CA SER A 437 -17.43 -23.30 4.76
C SER A 437 -18.53 -23.27 3.70
N THR A 438 -19.44 -24.24 3.73
CA THR A 438 -20.62 -24.29 2.83
C THR A 438 -21.49 -23.05 3.00
N MET A 439 -21.76 -22.65 4.24
CA MET A 439 -22.60 -21.49 4.54
C MET A 439 -21.96 -20.18 4.06
N LEU A 440 -20.66 -20.00 4.29
CA LEU A 440 -19.92 -18.83 3.82
C LEU A 440 -19.84 -18.79 2.29
N LEU A 441 -19.68 -19.92 1.61
CA LEU A 441 -19.71 -19.97 0.15
C LEU A 441 -21.10 -19.60 -0.40
N LYS A 442 -22.18 -20.06 0.24
CA LYS A 442 -23.55 -19.65 -0.12
C LYS A 442 -23.77 -18.15 0.05
N ALA A 443 -23.16 -17.53 1.07
CA ALA A 443 -23.24 -16.09 1.29
C ALA A 443 -22.60 -15.27 0.16
N LEU A 444 -21.62 -15.83 -0.57
CA LEU A 444 -21.05 -15.21 -1.77
C LEU A 444 -21.93 -15.30 -3.02
N ASN A 445 -22.97 -16.13 -2.99
CA ASN A 445 -23.85 -16.46 -4.12
C ASN A 445 -25.29 -15.92 -3.95
N VAL A 446 -25.52 -15.01 -3.01
CA VAL A 446 -26.83 -14.37 -2.85
C VAL A 446 -27.12 -13.40 -3.98
N GLU A 447 -28.40 -13.23 -4.32
CA GLU A 447 -28.84 -12.18 -5.23
C GLU A 447 -28.62 -10.80 -4.59
N GLN A 448 -27.97 -9.89 -5.33
CA GLN A 448 -27.60 -8.54 -4.87
C GLN A 448 -26.79 -8.53 -3.55
N PRO A 449 -25.56 -9.08 -3.56
CA PRO A 449 -24.76 -9.16 -2.35
C PRO A 449 -24.27 -7.78 -1.90
N ASP A 450 -24.32 -7.51 -0.59
CA ASP A 450 -23.66 -6.33 -0.01
C ASP A 450 -22.15 -6.42 -0.26
N PRO A 451 -21.52 -5.43 -0.92
CA PRO A 451 -20.08 -5.49 -1.24
C PRO A 451 -19.20 -5.67 -0.01
N ALA A 452 -19.53 -4.98 1.08
CA ALA A 452 -18.75 -5.06 2.32
C ALA A 452 -18.92 -6.40 3.04
N CYS A 453 -20.10 -7.02 2.99
CA CYS A 453 -20.31 -8.39 3.47
C CYS A 453 -19.50 -9.39 2.61
N THR A 454 -19.59 -9.26 1.29
CA THR A 454 -18.86 -10.09 0.32
C THR A 454 -17.36 -10.10 0.60
N ASP A 455 -16.78 -8.91 0.76
CA ASP A 455 -15.36 -8.74 1.07
C ASP A 455 -14.97 -9.45 2.37
N MET A 456 -15.78 -9.32 3.43
CA MET A 456 -15.49 -9.97 4.71
C MET A 456 -15.63 -11.49 4.64
N VAL A 457 -16.63 -12.00 3.94
CA VAL A 457 -16.84 -13.45 3.74
C VAL A 457 -15.71 -14.03 2.89
N LEU A 458 -15.35 -13.38 1.79
CA LEU A 458 -14.25 -13.78 0.92
C LEU A 458 -12.92 -13.82 1.69
N ALA A 459 -12.64 -12.77 2.47
CA ALA A 459 -11.46 -12.70 3.30
C ALA A 459 -11.43 -13.76 4.42
N ALA A 460 -12.60 -14.16 4.95
CA ALA A 460 -12.70 -15.25 5.91
C ALA A 460 -12.48 -16.61 5.26
N LEU A 461 -13.08 -16.87 4.09
CA LEU A 461 -12.90 -18.11 3.33
C LEU A 461 -11.44 -18.31 2.92
N GLN A 462 -10.77 -17.25 2.46
CA GLN A 462 -9.34 -17.30 2.13
C GLN A 462 -8.49 -17.70 3.34
N LYS A 463 -8.76 -17.14 4.53
CA LYS A 463 -8.03 -17.49 5.76
C LYS A 463 -8.35 -18.91 6.22
N LEU A 464 -9.60 -19.35 6.08
CA LEU A 464 -10.01 -20.71 6.41
C LEU A 464 -9.42 -21.74 5.45
N SER A 465 -9.26 -21.40 4.17
CA SER A 465 -8.73 -22.29 3.12
C SER A 465 -7.23 -22.58 3.26
N ILE A 466 -6.59 -22.14 4.35
CA ILE A 466 -5.26 -22.65 4.76
C ILE A 466 -5.41 -24.06 5.36
N ARG A 467 -6.60 -24.39 5.89
CA ARG A 467 -6.96 -25.73 6.37
C ARG A 467 -7.36 -26.62 5.22
N ASP A 468 -6.86 -27.83 5.26
CA ASP A 468 -6.89 -28.74 4.13
C ASP A 468 -8.30 -29.37 3.98
N GLU A 469 -9.03 -29.55 5.08
CA GLU A 469 -10.43 -29.98 5.10
C GLU A 469 -11.35 -28.91 4.47
N VAL A 470 -11.09 -27.64 4.77
CA VAL A 470 -11.85 -26.50 4.19
C VAL A 470 -11.60 -26.38 2.70
N GLN A 471 -10.36 -26.54 2.23
CA GLN A 471 -10.05 -26.55 0.78
C GLN A 471 -10.87 -27.63 0.06
N THR A 472 -10.93 -28.82 0.65
CA THR A 472 -11.64 -29.97 0.08
C THR A 472 -13.14 -29.68 -0.05
N ALA A 473 -13.75 -29.13 1.01
CA ALA A 473 -15.15 -28.71 0.99
C ALA A 473 -15.41 -27.62 -0.07
N LEU A 474 -14.60 -26.56 -0.10
CA LEU A 474 -14.77 -25.46 -1.06
C LEU A 474 -14.62 -25.91 -2.53
N ILE A 475 -13.67 -26.80 -2.83
CA ILE A 475 -13.48 -27.34 -4.19
C ILE A 475 -14.66 -28.22 -4.59
N ARG A 476 -15.16 -29.04 -3.67
CA ARG A 476 -16.33 -29.89 -3.91
C ARG A 476 -17.58 -29.05 -4.17
N ASP A 477 -17.75 -27.96 -3.41
CA ASP A 477 -18.94 -27.12 -3.41
C ASP A 477 -18.93 -26.01 -4.49
N GLY A 478 -17.98 -26.05 -5.43
CA GLY A 478 -17.97 -25.18 -6.61
C GLY A 478 -17.33 -23.81 -6.41
N CYS A 479 -16.47 -23.64 -5.40
CA CYS A 479 -15.81 -22.36 -5.13
C CYS A 479 -14.84 -21.95 -6.26
N VAL A 480 -14.23 -22.91 -6.97
CA VAL A 480 -13.30 -22.63 -8.08
C VAL A 480 -14.04 -21.96 -9.25
N GLU A 481 -15.21 -22.48 -9.60
CA GLU A 481 -16.10 -21.95 -10.62
C GLU A 481 -16.57 -20.52 -10.27
N TRP A 482 -16.94 -20.32 -8.99
CA TRP A 482 -17.30 -18.99 -8.50
C TRP A 482 -16.14 -18.00 -8.64
N LEU A 483 -14.93 -18.39 -8.23
CA LEU A 483 -13.74 -17.55 -8.32
C LEU A 483 -13.38 -17.21 -9.78
N ALA A 484 -13.51 -18.18 -10.69
CA ALA A 484 -13.26 -17.95 -12.10
C ALA A 484 -14.24 -16.94 -12.71
N ASN A 485 -15.52 -17.03 -12.37
CA ASN A 485 -16.53 -16.06 -12.81
C ASN A 485 -16.31 -14.66 -12.20
N THR A 486 -15.94 -14.60 -10.92
CA THR A 486 -15.65 -13.33 -10.24
C THR A 486 -14.41 -12.68 -10.84
N LEU A 487 -13.28 -13.38 -10.89
CA LEU A 487 -12.03 -12.88 -11.46
C LEU A 487 -12.14 -12.57 -12.96
N GLY A 488 -12.96 -13.30 -13.72
CA GLY A 488 -13.23 -12.99 -15.14
C GLY A 488 -13.82 -11.59 -15.37
N LYS A 489 -14.37 -10.94 -14.33
CA LYS A 489 -14.89 -9.56 -14.35
C LYS A 489 -13.84 -8.53 -13.89
N THR A 490 -12.54 -8.85 -13.98
CA THR A 490 -11.40 -8.11 -13.40
C THR A 490 -11.42 -6.59 -13.59
N ARG A 491 -11.92 -6.06 -14.72
CA ARG A 491 -11.84 -4.61 -15.01
C ARG A 491 -12.63 -3.72 -14.05
N THR A 492 -13.56 -4.26 -13.26
CA THR A 492 -14.44 -3.48 -12.37
C THR A 492 -14.38 -3.91 -10.90
N LEU A 493 -13.54 -4.90 -10.56
CA LEU A 493 -13.46 -5.39 -9.18
C LEU A 493 -12.61 -4.47 -8.29
N PRO A 494 -13.05 -4.19 -7.04
CA PRO A 494 -12.21 -3.50 -6.06
C PRO A 494 -10.90 -4.27 -5.78
N PRO A 495 -9.77 -3.58 -5.54
CA PRO A 495 -8.48 -4.23 -5.28
C PRO A 495 -8.52 -5.24 -4.12
N TYR A 496 -9.28 -4.92 -3.06
CA TYR A 496 -9.47 -5.81 -1.91
C TYR A 496 -10.09 -7.15 -2.34
N THR A 497 -11.19 -7.11 -3.10
CA THR A 497 -11.87 -8.31 -3.58
C THR A 497 -10.97 -9.13 -4.51
N GLN A 498 -10.23 -8.46 -5.40
CA GLN A 498 -9.28 -9.12 -6.31
C GLN A 498 -8.19 -9.88 -5.55
N GLU A 499 -7.56 -9.25 -4.56
CA GLU A 499 -6.48 -9.84 -3.76
C GLU A 499 -6.96 -11.11 -3.05
N TYR A 500 -8.08 -11.05 -2.32
CA TYR A 500 -8.58 -12.21 -1.59
C TYR A 500 -9.13 -13.30 -2.51
N ALA A 501 -9.74 -12.95 -3.65
CA ALA A 501 -10.19 -13.93 -4.64
C ALA A 501 -9.01 -14.68 -5.27
N ALA A 502 -7.97 -13.96 -5.70
CA ALA A 502 -6.76 -14.57 -6.26
C ALA A 502 -6.02 -15.43 -5.22
N ALA A 503 -5.88 -14.95 -3.98
CA ALA A 503 -5.26 -15.70 -2.90
C ALA A 503 -6.06 -16.95 -2.50
N LEU A 504 -7.40 -16.88 -2.51
CA LEU A 504 -8.24 -18.05 -2.28
C LEU A 504 -8.07 -19.07 -3.43
N LEU A 505 -8.09 -18.62 -4.68
CA LEU A 505 -7.84 -19.50 -5.84
C LEU A 505 -6.46 -20.17 -5.77
N MET A 506 -5.42 -19.42 -5.37
CA MET A 506 -4.09 -19.97 -5.11
C MET A 506 -4.14 -21.08 -4.07
N ASN A 507 -4.79 -20.84 -2.91
CA ASN A 507 -4.92 -21.86 -1.88
C ASN A 507 -5.63 -23.13 -2.39
N LEU A 508 -6.71 -22.99 -3.17
CA LEU A 508 -7.44 -24.15 -3.71
C LEU A 508 -6.63 -24.91 -4.77
N THR A 509 -5.81 -24.22 -5.56
CA THR A 509 -4.95 -24.83 -6.59
C THR A 509 -3.72 -25.55 -6.03
N LEU A 510 -3.45 -25.46 -4.73
CA LEU A 510 -2.49 -26.34 -4.05
C LEU A 510 -2.94 -27.80 -4.08
N ARG A 511 -4.25 -28.06 -4.11
CA ARG A 511 -4.83 -29.40 -4.26
C ARG A 511 -4.92 -29.82 -5.73
N THR A 512 -4.66 -31.10 -6.01
CA THR A 512 -4.82 -31.70 -7.34
C THR A 512 -6.25 -31.52 -7.88
N ALA A 513 -7.26 -31.73 -7.02
CA ALA A 513 -8.66 -31.53 -7.36
C ALA A 513 -8.97 -30.08 -7.76
N GLY A 514 -8.39 -29.09 -7.06
CA GLY A 514 -8.57 -27.67 -7.40
C GLY A 514 -7.96 -27.33 -8.77
N ARG A 515 -6.76 -27.85 -9.07
CA ARG A 515 -6.15 -27.69 -10.40
C ARG A 515 -6.99 -28.33 -11.50
N ALA A 516 -7.52 -29.54 -11.25
CA ALA A 516 -8.38 -30.22 -12.22
C ALA A 516 -9.64 -29.41 -12.54
N ARG A 517 -10.25 -28.75 -11.54
CA ARG A 517 -11.38 -27.82 -11.74
C ARG A 517 -11.01 -26.57 -12.55
N CYS A 518 -9.78 -26.07 -12.45
CA CYS A 518 -9.33 -24.90 -13.21
C CYS A 518 -9.12 -25.18 -14.71
N VAL A 519 -8.77 -26.41 -15.10
CA VAL A 519 -8.50 -26.77 -16.51
C VAL A 519 -9.62 -26.35 -17.47
N PRO A 520 -10.90 -26.70 -17.26
CA PRO A 520 -11.98 -26.28 -18.15
C PRO A 520 -12.26 -24.76 -18.10
N LEU A 521 -11.80 -24.07 -17.06
CA LEU A 521 -12.01 -22.63 -16.84
C LEU A 521 -10.83 -21.77 -17.30
N ALA A 522 -9.77 -22.39 -17.84
CA ALA A 522 -8.55 -21.72 -18.27
C ALA A 522 -8.79 -20.53 -19.22
N PRO A 523 -9.72 -20.58 -20.19
CA PRO A 523 -9.99 -19.43 -21.08
C PRO A 523 -10.46 -18.17 -20.33
N MET A 524 -11.13 -18.33 -19.18
CA MET A 524 -11.57 -17.21 -18.34
C MET A 524 -10.50 -16.79 -17.33
N LEU A 525 -9.82 -17.77 -16.73
CA LEU A 525 -8.85 -17.53 -15.65
C LEU A 525 -7.53 -16.93 -16.15
N LEU A 526 -6.99 -17.41 -17.27
CA LEU A 526 -5.66 -16.99 -17.74
C LEU A 526 -5.61 -15.49 -18.08
N PRO A 527 -6.57 -14.90 -18.81
CA PRO A 527 -6.57 -13.45 -19.06
C PRO A 527 -6.68 -12.64 -17.76
N ALA A 528 -7.56 -13.06 -16.84
CA ALA A 528 -7.77 -12.41 -15.55
C ALA A 528 -6.49 -12.40 -14.70
N LEU A 529 -5.82 -13.55 -14.58
CA LEU A 529 -4.58 -13.69 -13.83
C LEU A 529 -3.42 -12.93 -14.49
N THR A 530 -3.33 -12.95 -15.82
CA THR A 530 -2.32 -12.19 -16.58
C THR A 530 -2.48 -10.68 -16.34
N GLN A 531 -3.73 -10.21 -16.31
CA GLN A 531 -4.02 -8.81 -16.00
C GLN A 531 -3.61 -8.45 -14.57
N LEU A 532 -3.90 -9.31 -13.58
CA LEU A 532 -3.48 -9.09 -12.20
C LEU A 532 -1.95 -9.02 -12.07
N LEU A 533 -1.22 -9.87 -12.78
CA LEU A 533 0.25 -9.83 -12.83
C LEU A 533 0.78 -8.52 -13.43
N ALA A 534 0.13 -7.99 -14.46
CA ALA A 534 0.50 -6.71 -15.07
C ALA A 534 0.26 -5.49 -14.16
N THR A 535 -0.59 -5.62 -13.12
CA THR A 535 -0.91 -4.54 -12.17
C THR A 535 -0.02 -4.52 -10.92
N VAL A 536 0.80 -5.55 -10.69
CA VAL A 536 1.75 -5.57 -9.58
C VAL A 536 3.05 -4.88 -10.02
N PRO A 537 3.46 -3.74 -9.42
CA PRO A 537 4.78 -3.18 -9.70
C PRO A 537 5.83 -4.20 -9.27
N SER A 538 6.65 -4.65 -10.22
CA SER A 538 7.82 -5.49 -9.98
C SER A 538 8.72 -4.82 -8.94
N HIS A 539 8.84 -5.45 -7.78
CA HIS A 539 9.59 -4.99 -6.61
C HIS A 539 11.10 -4.88 -6.85
#